data_AF-A0A1F6ZAR6-F1
#
_entry.id   AF-A0A1F6ZAR6-F1
#
_cell.length_a   1.000
_cell.length_b   1.000
_cell.length_c   1.000
_cell.angle_alpha   90.00
_cell.angle_beta   90.00
_cell.angle_gamma   90.00
#
_symmetry.space_group_name_H-M   'P 1'
#
loop_
_entity.id
_entity.type
_entity.pdbx_description
1 polymer ?
#
loop_
_entity_poly.entity_id
_entity_poly.type
_entity_poly.pdbx_seq_one_letter_code
_entity_poly.pdbx_strand_id
1 'polypeptide(L)'
;MTAHQIPITHQPADLSLLTDLTWESSNSFPHGELAKYLTDKNPYSVTIILDNLDWQYHNRKTHVKKTHHPRMSRYHELLHESLTTEFGKENSNKQYSEWLDKYRQRWLEEGKAKDLDDYILELEMEPRYKKAIEQRYKNIGKLKQPRFITHRERYYNLPEPIIHVDWRSPYDNLFIWAEGNHKYVARGGSGSSGARETNSRFIFALGLLNQKQLVPSHLFLYDKTNKLHQLHSFPTLTIPKYDIGANYHLDSIREKRLLKGTQLIWWESFAELKRLFVSTVNI
;
A
#
# COMPACT_ATOMS: atom_id res chain seq x y z
N MET A 1 12.19 20.01 -17.32
CA MET A 1 11.14 19.61 -18.29
C MET A 1 9.82 19.86 -17.62
N THR A 2 9.09 20.88 -18.09
CA THR A 2 7.72 21.19 -17.66
C THR A 2 6.84 19.98 -17.97
N ALA A 3 5.96 19.59 -17.04
CA ALA A 3 4.97 18.56 -17.27
C ALA A 3 4.19 18.95 -18.53
N HIS A 4 4.44 18.28 -19.65
CA HIS A 4 3.63 18.44 -20.83
C HIS A 4 2.20 18.12 -20.40
N GLN A 5 1.29 19.08 -20.58
CA GLN A 5 -0.12 18.96 -20.26
C GLN A 5 -0.62 17.66 -20.90
N ILE A 6 -0.83 16.62 -20.08
CA ILE A 6 -1.42 15.37 -20.54
C ILE A 6 -2.85 15.74 -20.93
N PRO A 7 -3.25 15.61 -22.20
CA PRO A 7 -4.62 15.90 -22.60
C PRO A 7 -5.52 14.88 -21.90
N ILE A 8 -6.33 15.37 -20.96
CA ILE A 8 -7.31 14.57 -20.23
C ILE A 8 -8.59 14.57 -21.05
N THR A 9 -8.95 13.41 -21.61
CA THR A 9 -10.26 13.19 -22.22
C THR A 9 -11.15 12.44 -21.24
N HIS A 10 -12.31 12.99 -20.91
CA HIS A 10 -13.31 12.31 -20.08
C HIS A 10 -13.92 11.16 -20.88
N GLN A 11 -13.47 9.94 -20.60
CA GLN A 11 -14.11 8.74 -21.10
C GLN A 11 -14.59 7.89 -19.91
N PRO A 12 -15.78 7.26 -19.98
CA PRO A 12 -16.13 6.19 -19.06
C PRO A 12 -14.97 5.20 -19.02
N ALA A 13 -14.57 4.79 -17.81
CA ALA A 13 -13.47 3.85 -17.65
C ALA A 13 -13.71 2.61 -18.52
N ASP A 14 -12.81 2.33 -19.47
CA ASP A 14 -12.84 1.07 -20.20
C ASP A 14 -12.36 -0.04 -19.26
N LEU A 15 -13.33 -0.70 -18.62
CA LEU A 15 -13.07 -1.80 -17.70
C LEU A 15 -12.64 -3.09 -18.44
N SER A 16 -12.64 -3.13 -19.78
CA SER A 16 -12.16 -4.31 -20.52
C SER A 16 -10.69 -4.64 -20.23
N LEU A 17 -9.89 -3.61 -19.91
CA LEU A 17 -8.50 -3.73 -19.45
C LEU A 17 -8.38 -4.37 -18.06
N LEU A 18 -9.45 -4.34 -17.26
CA LEU A 18 -9.44 -4.71 -15.85
C LEU A 18 -10.25 -5.98 -15.56
N THR A 19 -10.95 -6.52 -16.55
CA THR A 19 -11.81 -7.71 -16.44
C THR A 19 -11.08 -8.99 -16.85
N ASP A 20 -11.66 -10.15 -16.53
CA ASP A 20 -11.15 -11.49 -16.89
C ASP A 20 -9.69 -11.73 -16.50
N LEU A 21 -9.27 -11.16 -15.37
CA LEU A 21 -7.92 -11.26 -14.86
C LEU A 21 -7.79 -12.47 -13.93
N THR A 22 -6.61 -13.10 -13.94
CA THR A 22 -6.23 -14.14 -12.97
C THR A 22 -4.98 -13.70 -12.23
N TRP A 23 -4.97 -13.81 -10.90
CA TRP A 23 -3.76 -13.52 -10.12
C TRP A 23 -2.66 -14.49 -10.51
N GLU A 24 -1.51 -13.95 -10.90
CA GLU A 24 -0.32 -14.76 -11.07
C GLU A 24 0.35 -15.00 -9.72
N SER A 25 0.32 -16.25 -9.27
CA SER A 25 0.85 -16.66 -7.96
C SER A 25 2.34 -17.04 -7.97
N SER A 26 2.97 -17.18 -9.15
CA SER A 26 4.25 -17.92 -9.29
C SER A 26 5.43 -17.15 -9.89
N ASN A 27 5.31 -15.84 -10.10
CA ASN A 27 6.42 -15.07 -10.67
C ASN A 27 7.44 -14.64 -9.60
N SER A 28 8.36 -15.55 -9.25
CA SER A 28 9.58 -15.25 -8.48
C SER A 28 10.79 -14.91 -9.37
N PHE A 29 10.61 -14.86 -10.69
CA PHE A 29 11.68 -14.59 -11.64
C PHE A 29 12.41 -13.27 -11.36
N PRO A 30 13.72 -13.18 -11.56
CA PRO A 30 14.41 -11.90 -11.69
C PRO A 30 13.90 -11.10 -12.90
N HIS A 31 14.04 -9.77 -12.89
CA HIS A 31 13.48 -8.89 -13.93
C HIS A 31 13.91 -9.24 -15.37
N GLY A 32 15.14 -9.74 -15.56
CA GLY A 32 15.63 -10.14 -16.89
C GLY A 32 14.96 -11.41 -17.43
N GLU A 33 14.67 -12.38 -16.58
CA GLU A 33 13.91 -13.59 -16.93
C GLU A 33 12.44 -13.26 -17.12
N LEU A 34 11.89 -12.41 -16.26
CA LEU A 34 10.53 -11.90 -16.40
C LEU A 34 10.33 -11.18 -17.75
N ALA A 35 11.28 -10.35 -18.18
CA ALA A 35 11.23 -9.70 -19.49
C ALA A 35 11.19 -10.73 -20.64
N LYS A 36 12.00 -11.80 -20.56
CA LYS A 36 11.96 -12.88 -21.56
C LYS A 36 10.62 -13.61 -21.55
N TYR A 37 10.11 -13.94 -20.35
CA TYR A 37 8.82 -14.61 -20.19
C TYR A 37 7.66 -13.79 -20.75
N LEU A 38 7.69 -12.47 -20.58
CA LEU A 38 6.66 -11.54 -21.08
C LEU A 38 6.81 -11.17 -22.56
N THR A 39 7.85 -11.68 -23.25
CA THR A 39 8.00 -11.47 -24.69
C THR A 39 6.82 -12.11 -25.42
N ASP A 40 6.24 -11.40 -26.37
CA ASP A 40 5.05 -11.81 -27.16
C ASP A 40 3.75 -12.03 -26.34
N LYS A 41 3.73 -11.65 -25.06
CA LYS A 41 2.54 -11.73 -24.17
C LYS A 41 1.74 -10.44 -24.08
N ASN A 42 1.98 -9.49 -24.98
CA ASN A 42 1.31 -8.19 -25.03
C ASN A 42 1.17 -7.51 -23.64
N PRO A 43 2.27 -7.36 -22.87
CA PRO A 43 2.17 -6.81 -21.53
C PRO A 43 1.80 -5.32 -21.56
N TYR A 44 1.11 -4.88 -20.52
CA TYR A 44 0.79 -3.48 -20.27
C TYR A 44 0.75 -3.17 -18.78
N SER A 45 0.84 -1.89 -18.43
CA SER A 45 0.67 -1.45 -17.05
C SER A 45 -0.62 -0.63 -16.88
N VAL A 46 -1.20 -0.72 -15.70
CA VAL A 46 -2.28 0.14 -15.24
C VAL A 46 -1.84 0.80 -13.95
N THR A 47 -1.86 2.13 -13.91
CA THR A 47 -1.67 2.90 -12.69
C THR A 47 -3.02 3.47 -12.25
N ILE A 48 -3.46 3.13 -11.05
CA ILE A 48 -4.68 3.67 -10.44
C ILE A 48 -4.26 4.69 -9.38
N ILE A 49 -4.51 5.97 -9.63
CA ILE A 49 -4.31 7.04 -8.64
C ILE A 49 -5.52 7.07 -7.70
N LEU A 50 -5.25 7.23 -6.40
CA LEU A 50 -6.27 7.43 -5.39
C LEU A 50 -6.34 8.91 -5.00
N ASP A 51 -7.49 9.53 -5.22
CA ASP A 51 -7.80 10.80 -4.57
C ASP A 51 -8.43 10.58 -3.20
N ASN A 52 -8.24 11.57 -2.33
CA ASN A 52 -8.86 11.57 -1.02
C ASN A 52 -10.38 11.62 -1.21
N LEU A 53 -11.06 10.63 -0.64
CA LEU A 53 -12.52 10.63 -0.59
C LEU A 53 -12.98 11.93 0.10
N ASP A 54 -14.00 12.58 -0.43
CA ASP A 54 -14.55 13.80 0.17
C ASP A 54 -15.11 13.48 1.58
N TRP A 55 -14.93 14.39 2.52
CA TRP A 55 -15.27 14.19 3.94
C TRP A 55 -16.76 13.86 4.12
N GLN A 56 -17.62 14.39 3.25
CA GLN A 56 -19.06 14.11 3.22
C GLN A 56 -19.40 12.64 2.92
N TYR A 57 -18.48 11.86 2.35
CA TYR A 57 -18.64 10.45 2.02
C TYR A 57 -17.97 9.51 3.03
N HIS A 58 -17.07 10.00 3.90
CA HIS A 58 -16.29 9.17 4.85
C HIS A 58 -17.14 8.30 5.79
N ASN A 59 -18.39 8.72 6.02
CA ASN A 59 -19.31 8.02 6.90
C ASN A 59 -20.47 7.32 6.16
N ARG A 60 -20.56 7.45 4.83
CA ARG A 60 -21.63 6.82 4.05
C ARG A 60 -21.30 5.35 3.82
N LYS A 61 -22.18 4.46 4.29
CA LYS A 61 -22.05 3.00 4.11
C LYS A 61 -22.01 2.57 2.64
N THR A 62 -22.49 3.41 1.73
CA THR A 62 -22.41 3.18 0.27
C THR A 62 -21.03 3.45 -0.32
N HIS A 63 -20.13 4.13 0.41
CA HIS A 63 -18.81 4.54 -0.09
C HIS A 63 -17.66 3.92 0.70
N VAL A 64 -17.91 3.56 1.97
CA VAL A 64 -16.87 3.11 2.89
C VAL A 64 -17.35 1.93 3.71
N LYS A 65 -16.51 0.90 3.80
CA LYS A 65 -16.56 -0.17 4.79
C LYS A 65 -15.85 0.30 6.06
N LYS A 66 -16.57 0.30 7.18
CA LYS A 66 -15.98 0.59 8.49
C LYS A 66 -15.68 -0.71 9.20
N THR A 67 -14.43 -0.91 9.59
CA THR A 67 -14.02 -2.01 10.45
C THR A 67 -13.48 -1.44 11.76
N HIS A 68 -13.80 -2.12 12.86
CA HIS A 68 -13.33 -1.76 14.19
C HIS A 68 -12.29 -2.79 14.60
N HIS A 69 -11.05 -2.34 14.79
CA HIS A 69 -9.99 -3.19 15.29
C HIS A 69 -9.78 -2.89 16.77
N PRO A 70 -9.70 -3.91 17.63
CA PRO A 70 -9.30 -3.73 19.01
C PRO A 70 -7.98 -2.96 19.07
N ARG A 71 -7.91 -2.00 19.98
CA ARG A 71 -6.71 -1.24 20.29
C ARG A 71 -6.49 -1.35 21.79
N MET A 72 -5.22 -1.45 22.18
CA MET A 72 -4.88 -1.47 23.60
C MET A 72 -5.48 -0.28 24.37
N SER A 73 -5.82 -0.54 25.62
CA SER A 73 -6.38 0.47 26.52
C SER A 73 -5.41 1.65 26.65
N ARG A 74 -5.92 2.84 27.01
CA ARG A 74 -5.02 3.99 27.25
C ARG A 74 -4.09 3.71 28.44
N TYR A 75 -4.53 2.89 29.38
CA TYR A 75 -3.70 2.45 30.49
C TYR A 75 -2.47 1.65 30.02
N HIS A 76 -2.66 0.67 29.12
CA HIS A 76 -1.54 -0.10 28.56
C HIS A 76 -0.60 0.78 27.72
N GLU A 77 -1.15 1.71 26.92
CA GLU A 77 -0.31 2.70 26.21
C GLU A 77 0.58 3.49 27.18
N LEU A 78 0.04 3.91 28.33
CA LEU A 78 0.79 4.66 29.34
C LEU A 78 1.89 3.80 30.00
N LEU A 79 1.68 2.49 30.16
CA LEU A 79 2.73 1.59 30.63
C LEU A 79 3.91 1.58 29.63
N HIS A 80 3.63 1.45 28.33
CA HIS A 80 4.67 1.49 27.29
C HIS A 80 5.33 2.87 27.16
N GLU A 81 4.58 3.95 27.27
CA GLU A 81 5.12 5.32 27.33
C GLU A 81 6.05 5.48 28.54
N SER A 82 5.71 4.92 29.70
CA SER A 82 6.56 4.98 30.90
C SER A 82 7.85 4.19 30.72
N LEU A 83 7.78 2.98 30.15
CA LEU A 83 8.95 2.18 29.80
C LEU A 83 9.87 2.93 28.82
N THR A 84 9.27 3.53 27.78
CA THR A 84 10.01 4.32 26.78
C THR A 84 10.64 5.57 27.42
N THR A 85 9.97 6.18 28.38
CA THR A 85 10.48 7.34 29.12
C THR A 85 11.67 6.97 30.01
N GLU A 86 11.63 5.81 30.66
CA GLU A 86 12.71 5.33 31.53
C GLU A 86 13.96 4.92 30.74
N PHE A 87 13.79 4.13 29.67
CA PHE A 87 14.91 3.50 28.97
C PHE A 87 15.28 4.19 27.64
N GLY A 88 14.42 5.05 27.10
CA GLY A 88 14.51 5.52 25.72
C GLY A 88 13.98 4.48 24.72
N LYS A 89 13.76 4.89 23.47
CA LYS A 89 13.11 4.06 22.44
C LYS A 89 13.87 2.77 22.12
N GLU A 90 15.20 2.82 22.02
CA GLU A 90 16.00 1.65 21.66
C GLU A 90 16.12 0.65 22.81
N ASN A 91 16.41 1.12 24.03
CA ASN A 91 16.57 0.21 25.17
C ASN A 91 15.23 -0.32 25.70
N SER A 92 14.13 0.42 25.55
CA SER A 92 12.79 -0.10 25.89
C SER A 92 12.41 -1.30 25.03
N ASN A 93 12.71 -1.26 23.72
CA ASN A 93 12.52 -2.43 22.83
C ASN A 93 13.38 -3.61 23.25
N LYS A 94 14.64 -3.37 23.63
CA LYS A 94 15.53 -4.42 24.13
C LYS A 94 14.98 -5.04 25.41
N GLN A 95 14.60 -4.23 26.39
CA GLN A 95 14.04 -4.69 27.65
C GLN A 95 12.75 -5.50 27.45
N TYR A 96 11.86 -5.04 26.56
CA TYR A 96 10.63 -5.76 26.22
C TYR A 96 10.93 -7.10 25.53
N SER A 97 11.95 -7.14 24.65
CA SER A 97 12.40 -8.36 23.99
C SER A 97 12.94 -9.38 24.99
N GLU A 98 13.71 -8.93 25.99
CA GLU A 98 14.20 -9.81 27.07
C GLU A 98 13.04 -10.42 27.88
N TRP A 99 11.97 -9.65 28.12
CA TRP A 99 10.76 -10.18 28.75
C TRP A 99 10.01 -11.17 27.85
N LEU A 100 9.88 -10.87 26.56
CA LEU A 100 9.31 -11.80 25.59
C LEU A 100 10.06 -13.14 25.62
N ASP A 101 11.39 -13.11 25.56
CA ASP A 101 12.21 -14.33 25.57
C ASP A 101 12.11 -15.09 26.89
N LYS A 102 12.11 -14.39 28.02
CA LYS A 102 11.92 -14.95 29.37
C LYS A 102 10.62 -15.74 29.50
N TYR A 103 9.53 -15.24 28.91
CA TYR A 103 8.18 -15.80 29.09
C TYR A 103 7.70 -16.68 27.93
N ARG A 104 8.33 -16.60 26.74
CA ARG A 104 7.89 -17.30 25.52
C ARG A 104 7.79 -18.81 25.69
N GLN A 105 8.81 -19.47 26.22
CA GLN A 105 8.79 -20.94 26.35
C GLN A 105 7.69 -21.40 27.32
N ARG A 106 7.62 -20.77 28.50
CA ARG A 106 6.60 -21.07 29.50
C ARG A 106 5.18 -20.83 28.98
N TRP A 107 4.98 -19.78 28.19
CA TRP A 107 3.67 -19.49 27.58
C TRP A 107 3.26 -20.54 26.55
N LEU A 108 4.21 -21.00 25.71
CA LEU A 108 3.97 -22.07 24.72
C LEU A 108 3.63 -23.41 25.39
N GLU A 109 4.29 -23.74 26.50
CA GLU A 109 4.11 -25.00 27.23
C GLU A 109 2.82 -25.03 28.06
N GLU A 110 2.44 -23.91 28.70
CA GLU A 110 1.29 -23.83 29.59
C GLU A 110 -0.05 -23.66 28.86
N GLY A 111 -0.05 -23.57 27.52
CA GLY A 111 -1.27 -23.51 26.69
C GLY A 111 -2.21 -22.37 27.09
N LYS A 112 -1.65 -21.27 27.59
CA LYS A 112 -2.43 -20.21 28.24
C LYS A 112 -3.27 -19.44 27.23
N ALA A 113 -4.55 -19.29 27.55
CA ALA A 113 -5.53 -18.56 26.73
C ALA A 113 -5.33 -17.02 26.69
N LYS A 114 -4.48 -16.45 27.56
CA LYS A 114 -4.16 -15.02 27.62
C LYS A 114 -2.94 -14.70 26.74
N ASP A 115 -2.98 -13.58 26.04
CA ASP A 115 -1.89 -13.11 25.18
C ASP A 115 -0.60 -12.87 25.99
N LEU A 116 0.57 -13.20 25.40
CA LEU A 116 1.89 -13.06 26.05
C LEU A 116 2.17 -11.61 26.46
N ASP A 117 1.69 -10.65 25.66
CA ASP A 117 1.82 -9.23 25.93
C ASP A 117 1.09 -8.83 27.23
N ASP A 118 -0.11 -9.39 27.48
CA ASP A 118 -0.86 -9.10 28.71
C ASP A 118 -0.12 -9.60 29.96
N TYR A 119 0.58 -10.74 29.86
CA TYR A 119 1.41 -11.26 30.95
C TYR A 119 2.59 -10.34 31.28
N ILE A 120 3.26 -9.81 30.25
CA ILE A 120 4.38 -8.87 30.45
C ILE A 120 3.88 -7.58 31.09
N LEU A 121 2.75 -7.06 30.62
CA LEU A 121 2.12 -5.87 31.19
C LEU A 121 1.79 -6.07 32.67
N GLU A 122 1.20 -7.21 33.04
CA GLU A 122 0.78 -7.52 34.41
C GLU A 122 1.97 -7.77 35.36
N LEU A 123 2.98 -8.52 34.93
CA LEU A 123 4.07 -8.99 35.81
C LEU A 123 5.28 -8.07 35.83
N GLU A 124 5.59 -7.38 34.75
CA GLU A 124 6.80 -6.55 34.65
C GLU A 124 6.47 -5.06 34.69
N MET A 125 5.43 -4.61 33.98
CA MET A 125 5.18 -3.19 33.78
C MET A 125 4.25 -2.57 34.83
N GLU A 126 3.13 -3.24 35.17
CA GLU A 126 2.21 -2.75 36.21
C GLU A 126 2.91 -2.51 37.56
N PRO A 127 3.75 -3.43 38.10
CA PRO A 127 4.42 -3.22 39.38
C PRO A 127 5.34 -1.99 39.40
N ARG A 128 5.91 -1.64 38.24
CA ARG A 128 6.83 -0.50 38.10
C ARG A 128 6.09 0.83 37.95
N TYR A 129 5.10 0.88 37.07
CA TYR A 129 4.56 2.16 36.58
C TYR A 129 3.17 2.51 37.08
N LYS A 130 2.42 1.54 37.63
CA LYS A 130 1.02 1.74 38.03
C LYS A 130 0.85 2.92 38.98
N LYS A 131 1.65 3.01 40.04
CA LYS A 131 1.53 4.09 41.04
C LYS A 131 1.74 5.48 40.42
N ALA A 132 2.73 5.63 39.54
CA ALA A 132 3.00 6.90 38.87
C ALA A 132 1.85 7.30 37.94
N ILE A 133 1.26 6.33 37.24
CA ILE A 133 0.08 6.55 36.39
C ILE A 133 -1.14 6.92 37.25
N GLU A 134 -1.37 6.23 38.36
CA GLU A 134 -2.46 6.51 39.31
C GLU A 134 -2.37 7.91 39.92
N GLN A 135 -1.17 8.38 40.22
CA GLN A 135 -0.96 9.75 40.71
C GLN A 135 -1.24 10.80 39.65
N ARG A 136 -0.91 10.52 38.38
CA ARG A 136 -1.10 11.46 37.26
C ARG A 136 -2.54 11.49 36.75
N TYR A 137 -3.27 10.39 36.82
CA TYR A 137 -4.59 10.24 36.20
C TYR A 137 -5.67 9.86 37.23
N LYS A 138 -6.62 10.78 37.44
CA LYS A 138 -7.71 10.62 38.44
C LYS A 138 -8.73 9.52 38.15
N ASN A 139 -8.87 9.08 36.90
CA ASN A 139 -9.89 8.11 36.49
C ASN A 139 -9.27 6.90 35.76
N ILE A 140 -8.64 6.02 36.54
CA ILE A 140 -8.03 4.77 36.04
C ILE A 140 -9.05 3.85 35.38
N GLY A 141 -10.28 3.78 35.92
CA GLY A 141 -11.34 2.95 35.37
C GLY A 141 -11.64 3.29 33.90
N LYS A 142 -11.58 4.57 33.53
CA LYS A 142 -11.70 5.04 32.14
C LYS A 142 -10.49 4.67 31.28
N LEU A 143 -9.28 4.67 31.84
CA LEU A 143 -8.06 4.34 31.10
C LEU A 143 -7.98 2.86 30.72
N LYS A 144 -8.52 1.98 31.57
CA LYS A 144 -8.55 0.53 31.35
C LYS A 144 -9.67 0.07 30.41
N GLN A 145 -10.59 0.96 29.99
CA GLN A 145 -11.67 0.59 29.08
C GLN A 145 -11.12 0.11 27.72
N PRO A 146 -11.77 -0.89 27.09
CA PRO A 146 -11.46 -1.31 25.73
C PRO A 146 -11.53 -0.12 24.77
N ARG A 147 -10.58 -0.07 23.84
CA ARG A 147 -10.55 0.95 22.78
C ARG A 147 -10.59 0.25 21.44
N PHE A 148 -11.08 0.99 20.45
CA PHE A 148 -11.14 0.51 19.07
C PHE A 148 -10.62 1.60 18.16
N ILE A 149 -9.86 1.19 17.13
CA ILE A 149 -9.54 2.04 16.00
C ILE A 149 -10.53 1.74 14.87
N THR A 150 -11.13 2.80 14.33
CA THR A 150 -12.04 2.67 13.18
C THR A 150 -11.24 2.82 11.90
N HIS A 151 -11.07 1.73 11.17
CA HIS A 151 -10.54 1.75 9.81
C HIS A 151 -11.69 2.02 8.85
N ARG A 152 -11.42 2.87 7.86
CA ARG A 152 -12.36 3.29 6.81
C ARG A 152 -11.77 2.90 5.48
N GLU A 153 -12.22 1.77 4.96
CA GLU A 153 -11.80 1.27 3.65
C GLU A 153 -12.83 1.72 2.60
N ARG A 154 -12.37 2.37 1.53
CA ARG A 154 -13.22 2.80 0.41
C ARG A 154 -13.69 1.56 -0.37
N TYR A 155 -14.96 1.52 -0.76
CA TYR A 155 -15.42 0.49 -1.69
C TYR A 155 -14.94 0.83 -3.09
N TYR A 156 -14.24 -0.10 -3.74
CA TYR A 156 -13.76 0.08 -5.09
C TYR A 156 -14.67 -0.70 -6.04
N ASN A 157 -15.19 -0.02 -7.07
CA ASN A 157 -15.90 -0.67 -8.17
C ASN A 157 -14.90 -1.26 -9.16
N LEU A 158 -14.02 -2.16 -8.68
CA LEU A 158 -13.10 -2.94 -9.50
C LEU A 158 -13.62 -4.38 -9.62
N PRO A 159 -13.46 -5.02 -10.78
CA PRO A 159 -13.85 -6.42 -10.95
C PRO A 159 -12.92 -7.35 -10.15
N GLU A 160 -13.38 -8.58 -9.92
CA GLU A 160 -12.49 -9.65 -9.46
C GLU A 160 -11.36 -9.86 -10.48
N PRO A 161 -10.12 -10.14 -10.04
CA PRO A 161 -9.73 -10.41 -8.66
C PRO A 161 -9.09 -9.18 -7.97
N ILE A 162 -9.19 -8.00 -8.60
CA ILE A 162 -8.57 -6.73 -8.18
C ILE A 162 -9.55 -5.82 -7.40
N ILE A 163 -10.50 -6.41 -6.67
CA ILE A 163 -11.62 -5.72 -5.97
C ILE A 163 -11.22 -4.66 -4.92
N HIS A 164 -9.93 -4.53 -4.63
CA HIS A 164 -9.42 -3.58 -3.65
C HIS A 164 -8.19 -2.85 -4.20
N VAL A 165 -7.96 -1.64 -3.71
CA VAL A 165 -6.72 -0.88 -3.95
C VAL A 165 -6.03 -0.64 -2.61
N ASP A 166 -4.70 -0.69 -2.57
CA ASP A 166 -3.98 -0.38 -1.34
C ASP A 166 -4.02 1.12 -1.02
N TRP A 167 -4.97 1.51 -0.16
CA TRP A 167 -5.19 2.90 0.26
C TRP A 167 -4.02 3.52 1.03
N ARG A 168 -3.06 2.71 1.51
CA ARG A 168 -1.86 3.24 2.20
C ARG A 168 -0.89 3.90 1.23
N SER A 169 -1.04 3.58 -0.05
CA SER A 169 -0.32 4.22 -1.13
C SER A 169 -1.28 5.15 -1.87
N PRO A 170 -0.79 6.29 -2.36
CA PRO A 170 -1.62 7.16 -3.18
C PRO A 170 -1.86 6.63 -4.61
N TYR A 171 -1.20 5.53 -4.98
CA TYR A 171 -1.42 4.84 -6.25
C TYR A 171 -1.24 3.34 -6.08
N ASP A 172 -1.78 2.59 -7.02
CA ASP A 172 -1.57 1.15 -7.17
C ASP A 172 -1.18 0.84 -8.62
N ASN A 173 -0.24 -0.09 -8.81
CA ASN A 173 0.20 -0.51 -10.12
C ASN A 173 -0.22 -1.95 -10.36
N LEU A 174 -0.89 -2.18 -11.48
CA LEU A 174 -1.16 -3.51 -12.01
C LEU A 174 -0.30 -3.70 -13.25
N PHE A 175 0.31 -4.88 -13.35
CA PHE A 175 1.03 -5.33 -14.53
C PHE A 175 0.26 -6.50 -15.10
N ILE A 176 -0.20 -6.36 -16.34
CA ILE A 176 -1.12 -7.30 -16.97
C ILE A 176 -0.48 -7.81 -18.26
N TRP A 177 -0.68 -9.08 -18.56
CA TRP A 177 -0.23 -9.70 -19.82
C TRP A 177 -1.19 -10.81 -20.22
N ALA A 178 -1.14 -11.21 -21.49
CA ALA A 178 -1.95 -12.26 -22.05
C ALA A 178 -1.11 -13.50 -22.36
N GLU A 179 -1.64 -14.68 -22.05
CA GLU A 179 -1.07 -15.96 -22.47
C GLU A 179 -2.19 -16.87 -22.96
N GLY A 180 -2.20 -17.11 -24.28
CA GLY A 180 -3.35 -17.68 -24.96
C GLY A 180 -4.59 -16.79 -24.79
N ASN A 181 -5.67 -17.39 -24.31
CA ASN A 181 -6.95 -16.69 -24.06
C ASN A 181 -7.10 -16.17 -22.62
N HIS A 182 -6.04 -16.20 -21.81
CA HIS A 182 -6.08 -15.78 -20.41
C HIS A 182 -5.31 -14.47 -20.19
N LYS A 183 -5.87 -13.57 -19.36
CA LYS A 183 -5.17 -12.39 -18.86
C LYS A 183 -4.69 -12.65 -17.43
N TYR A 184 -3.40 -12.44 -17.21
CA TYR A 184 -2.78 -12.57 -15.90
C TYR A 184 -2.46 -11.20 -15.34
N VAL A 185 -2.51 -11.05 -14.01
CA VAL A 185 -2.20 -9.80 -13.33
C VAL A 185 -1.24 -10.03 -12.15
N ALA A 186 -0.30 -9.12 -12.03
CA ALA A 186 0.51 -8.92 -10.82
C ALA A 186 0.30 -7.50 -10.30
N ARG A 187 0.26 -7.35 -8.98
CA ARG A 187 0.10 -6.05 -8.31
C ARG A 187 1.40 -5.61 -7.66
N GLY A 188 1.83 -4.39 -7.98
CA GLY A 188 2.93 -3.71 -7.32
C GLY A 188 2.48 -2.39 -6.70
N GLY A 189 3.21 -1.92 -5.69
CA GLY A 189 2.97 -0.62 -5.08
C GLY A 189 3.67 -0.46 -3.73
N SER A 190 3.41 0.65 -3.05
CA SER A 190 4.07 1.00 -1.78
C SER A 190 3.54 0.23 -0.55
N GLY A 191 2.47 -0.53 -0.74
CA GLY A 191 1.65 -1.14 0.31
C GLY A 191 2.35 -2.10 1.26
N SER A 192 3.25 -2.93 0.74
CA SER A 192 3.96 -3.95 1.51
C SER A 192 5.35 -4.20 0.93
N SER A 193 6.22 -4.86 1.68
CA SER A 193 7.56 -5.16 1.20
C SER A 193 7.55 -5.98 -0.11
N GLY A 194 6.69 -6.99 -0.20
CA GLY A 194 6.54 -7.81 -1.41
C GLY A 194 5.89 -7.07 -2.58
N ALA A 195 4.96 -6.15 -2.31
CA ALA A 195 4.37 -5.30 -3.35
C ALA A 195 5.41 -4.32 -3.94
N ARG A 196 6.32 -3.78 -3.10
CA ARG A 196 7.41 -2.90 -3.55
C ARG A 196 8.43 -3.64 -4.40
N GLU A 197 8.79 -4.85 -3.99
CA GLU A 197 9.66 -5.74 -4.76
C GLU A 197 9.04 -6.09 -6.12
N THR A 198 7.76 -6.48 -6.12
CA THR A 198 7.01 -6.78 -7.35
C THR A 198 6.94 -5.56 -8.27
N ASN A 199 6.66 -4.38 -7.71
CA ASN A 199 6.63 -3.12 -8.45
C ASN A 199 7.95 -2.86 -9.18
N SER A 200 9.06 -2.86 -8.43
CA SER A 200 10.40 -2.63 -8.98
C SER A 200 10.76 -3.64 -10.07
N ARG A 201 10.54 -4.93 -9.78
CA ARG A 201 10.88 -6.02 -10.69
C ARG A 201 10.11 -5.93 -12.02
N PHE A 202 8.79 -5.73 -11.97
CA PHE A 202 7.99 -5.61 -13.18
C PHE A 202 8.32 -4.34 -13.95
N ILE A 203 8.53 -3.22 -13.26
CA ILE A 203 8.97 -1.97 -13.89
C ILE A 203 10.28 -2.16 -14.67
N PHE A 204 11.27 -2.84 -14.08
CA PHE A 204 12.53 -3.12 -14.78
C PHE A 204 12.38 -4.11 -15.94
N ALA A 205 11.53 -5.13 -15.79
CA ALA A 205 11.26 -6.09 -16.85
C ALA A 205 10.54 -5.43 -18.04
N LEU A 206 9.52 -4.63 -17.77
CA LEU A 206 8.80 -3.87 -18.79
C LEU A 206 9.66 -2.78 -19.39
N GLY A 207 10.55 -2.13 -18.62
CA GLY A 207 11.51 -1.16 -19.15
C GLY A 207 12.47 -1.78 -20.17
N LEU A 208 12.95 -3.00 -19.90
CA LEU A 208 13.74 -3.78 -20.87
C LEU A 208 12.96 -4.10 -22.14
N LEU A 209 11.69 -4.49 -22.00
CA LEU A 209 10.84 -4.79 -23.14
C LEU A 209 10.50 -3.53 -23.93
N ASN A 210 10.20 -2.42 -23.26
CA ASN A 210 9.82 -1.13 -23.86
C ASN A 210 10.89 -0.57 -24.81
N GLN A 211 12.15 -0.96 -24.62
CA GLN A 211 13.26 -0.62 -25.52
C GLN A 211 13.26 -1.40 -26.84
N LYS A 212 12.54 -2.53 -26.90
CA LYS A 212 12.46 -3.43 -28.06
C LYS A 212 11.09 -3.39 -28.73
N GLN A 213 10.03 -3.34 -27.92
CA GLN A 213 8.64 -3.27 -28.31
C GLN A 213 7.93 -2.31 -27.36
N LEU A 214 7.08 -1.41 -27.88
CA LEU A 214 6.40 -0.47 -27.00
C LEU A 214 5.45 -1.21 -26.06
N VAL A 215 5.57 -0.92 -24.75
CA VAL A 215 4.71 -1.49 -23.71
C VAL A 215 3.70 -0.42 -23.30
N PRO A 216 2.40 -0.54 -23.61
CA PRO A 216 1.44 0.50 -23.28
C PRO A 216 1.19 0.62 -21.78
N SER A 217 0.74 1.81 -21.37
CA SER A 217 0.39 2.12 -19.99
C SER A 217 -0.93 2.87 -19.91
N HIS A 218 -1.75 2.57 -18.91
CA HIS A 218 -3.06 3.18 -18.73
C HIS A 218 -3.14 3.84 -17.36
N LEU A 219 -3.64 5.07 -17.33
CA LEU A 219 -3.75 5.86 -16.11
C LEU A 219 -5.21 6.02 -15.73
N PHE A 220 -5.55 5.61 -14.52
CA PHE A 220 -6.87 5.73 -13.93
C PHE A 220 -6.84 6.61 -12.68
N LEU A 221 -7.97 7.20 -12.36
CA LEU A 221 -8.18 8.01 -11.16
C LEU A 221 -9.45 7.59 -10.45
N TYR A 222 -9.31 7.28 -9.18
CA TYR A 222 -10.41 7.21 -8.24
C TYR A 222 -10.64 8.58 -7.62
N ASP A 223 -11.69 9.27 -8.05
CA ASP A 223 -11.97 10.66 -7.63
C ASP A 223 -12.47 10.77 -6.19
N LYS A 224 -12.68 12.01 -5.72
CA LYS A 224 -13.22 12.30 -4.38
C LYS A 224 -14.65 11.80 -4.11
N THR A 225 -15.40 11.41 -5.15
CA THR A 225 -16.80 10.94 -5.08
C THR A 225 -16.95 9.43 -5.15
N ASN A 226 -15.84 8.70 -5.12
CA ASN A 226 -15.80 7.26 -5.26
C ASN A 226 -15.98 6.71 -6.70
N LYS A 227 -15.70 7.51 -7.74
CA LYS A 227 -15.80 7.07 -9.15
C LYS A 227 -14.44 6.82 -9.77
N LEU A 228 -14.35 5.76 -10.57
CA LEU A 228 -13.16 5.42 -11.35
C LEU A 228 -13.27 6.06 -12.73
N HIS A 229 -12.22 6.76 -13.13
CA HIS A 229 -12.10 7.42 -14.43
C HIS A 229 -10.84 6.96 -15.11
N GLN A 230 -10.89 6.71 -16.42
CA GLN A 230 -9.68 6.56 -17.22
C GLN A 230 -9.23 7.95 -17.66
N LEU A 231 -8.00 8.32 -17.30
CA LEU A 231 -7.44 9.63 -17.60
C LEU A 231 -6.75 9.64 -18.96
N HIS A 232 -5.95 8.61 -19.23
CA HIS A 232 -5.11 8.56 -20.43
C HIS A 232 -4.59 7.15 -20.71
N SER A 233 -4.26 6.89 -21.97
CA SER A 233 -3.54 5.70 -22.42
C SER A 233 -2.27 6.14 -23.15
N PHE A 234 -1.12 5.67 -22.69
CA PHE A 234 0.19 5.96 -23.26
C PHE A 234 0.61 4.80 -24.16
N PRO A 235 1.15 5.06 -25.35
CA PRO A 235 1.64 4.01 -26.23
C PRO A 235 2.94 3.37 -25.70
N THR A 236 3.62 4.02 -24.77
CA THR A 236 4.91 3.59 -24.20
C THR A 236 4.81 3.43 -22.70
N LEU A 237 5.77 2.72 -22.10
CA LEU A 237 5.76 2.49 -20.66
C LEU A 237 5.82 3.81 -19.92
N THR A 238 4.75 4.11 -19.19
CA THR A 238 4.57 5.32 -18.39
C THR A 238 4.14 4.92 -16.99
N ILE A 239 4.98 5.22 -16.00
CA ILE A 239 4.81 4.73 -14.62
C ILE A 239 5.17 5.80 -13.58
N PRO A 240 4.59 5.74 -12.37
CA PRO A 240 5.07 6.54 -11.25
C PRO A 240 6.54 6.22 -10.94
N LYS A 241 7.34 7.25 -10.66
CA LYS A 241 8.75 7.05 -10.27
C LYS A 241 8.92 6.40 -8.88
N TYR A 242 7.84 6.35 -8.09
CA TYR A 242 7.87 5.93 -6.69
C TYR A 242 8.08 4.42 -6.54
N ASP A 243 8.80 4.07 -5.48
CA ASP A 243 9.16 2.69 -5.12
C ASP A 243 9.88 1.88 -6.19
N ILE A 244 10.45 2.54 -7.20
CA ILE A 244 11.38 1.91 -8.13
C ILE A 244 12.69 1.65 -7.37
N GLY A 245 13.12 0.38 -7.36
CA GLY A 245 14.30 -0.07 -6.62
C GLY A 245 14.03 -0.42 -5.16
N ALA A 246 12.81 -0.21 -4.66
CA ALA A 246 12.44 -0.56 -3.29
C ALA A 246 12.33 -2.08 -3.13
N ASN A 247 13.12 -2.64 -2.20
CA ASN A 247 13.25 -4.09 -1.96
C ASN A 247 13.71 -4.92 -3.17
N TYR A 248 14.13 -4.27 -4.26
CA TYR A 248 14.75 -4.90 -5.42
C TYR A 248 15.78 -3.94 -6.01
N HIS A 249 16.95 -3.86 -5.37
CA HIS A 249 17.92 -2.81 -5.65
C HIS A 249 18.78 -3.13 -6.89
N LEU A 250 18.93 -2.15 -7.77
CA LEU A 250 19.93 -2.12 -8.84
C LEU A 250 20.77 -0.86 -8.68
N ASP A 251 22.03 -0.90 -9.13
CA ASP A 251 22.83 0.32 -9.16
C ASP A 251 22.23 1.35 -10.13
N SER A 252 22.49 2.63 -9.86
CA SER A 252 21.87 3.75 -10.59
C SER A 252 22.17 3.75 -12.09
N ILE A 253 23.29 3.17 -12.53
CA ILE A 253 23.66 3.11 -13.94
C ILE A 253 22.82 2.05 -14.63
N ARG A 254 22.69 0.86 -14.01
CA ARG A 254 21.81 -0.20 -14.51
C ARG A 254 20.37 0.27 -14.54
N GLU A 255 19.85 0.87 -13.47
CA GLU A 255 18.48 1.37 -13.41
C GLU A 255 18.18 2.33 -14.57
N LYS A 256 19.02 3.37 -14.76
CA LYS A 256 18.87 4.32 -15.87
C LYS A 256 18.91 3.65 -17.24
N ARG A 257 19.76 2.63 -17.41
CA ARG A 257 19.85 1.89 -18.66
C ARG A 257 18.58 1.07 -18.93
N LEU A 258 18.02 0.42 -17.90
CA LEU A 258 16.80 -0.39 -18.04
C LEU A 258 15.55 0.48 -18.29
N LEU A 259 15.51 1.66 -17.69
CA LEU A 259 14.39 2.60 -17.83
C LEU A 259 14.54 3.58 -19.00
N LYS A 260 15.55 3.40 -19.86
CA LYS A 260 15.71 4.23 -21.06
C LYS A 260 14.47 4.13 -21.94
N GLY A 261 13.87 5.26 -22.29
CA GLY A 261 12.64 5.33 -23.08
C GLY A 261 11.34 5.11 -22.29
N THR A 262 11.43 4.90 -20.97
CA THR A 262 10.27 4.89 -20.06
C THR A 262 9.92 6.33 -19.66
N GLN A 263 8.64 6.68 -19.69
CA GLN A 263 8.16 7.96 -19.15
C GLN A 263 7.89 7.82 -17.66
N LEU A 264 8.42 8.74 -16.86
CA LEU A 264 8.25 8.74 -15.41
C LEU A 264 7.31 9.85 -14.98
N ILE A 265 6.25 9.48 -14.26
CA ILE A 265 5.31 10.41 -13.63
C ILE A 265 5.80 10.72 -12.21
N TRP A 266 5.87 12.01 -11.90
CA TRP A 266 6.28 12.52 -10.59
C TRP A 266 5.08 12.91 -9.74
N TRP A 267 5.24 12.92 -8.42
CA TRP A 267 4.15 13.11 -7.46
C TRP A 267 3.56 14.50 -7.50
N GLU A 268 4.44 15.49 -7.69
CA GLU A 268 4.06 16.88 -7.90
C GLU A 268 3.10 17.00 -9.11
N SER A 269 3.28 16.13 -10.12
CA SER A 269 2.39 16.04 -11.28
C SER A 269 1.05 15.39 -10.97
N PHE A 270 0.88 14.60 -9.90
CA PHE A 270 -0.44 14.06 -9.54
C PHE A 270 -1.36 15.11 -8.96
N ALA A 271 -0.84 16.06 -8.18
CA ALA A 271 -1.64 17.21 -7.73
C ALA A 271 -2.11 18.05 -8.93
N GLU A 272 -1.26 18.20 -9.94
CA GLU A 272 -1.59 18.89 -11.19
C GLU A 272 -2.58 18.08 -12.06
N LEU A 273 -2.39 16.77 -12.22
CA LEU A 273 -3.32 15.86 -12.89
C LEU A 273 -4.71 15.87 -12.23
N LYS A 274 -4.76 15.90 -10.89
CA LYS A 274 -6.00 16.08 -10.14
C LYS A 274 -6.65 17.43 -10.44
N ARG A 275 -5.88 18.52 -10.51
CA ARG A 275 -6.41 19.86 -10.85
C ARG A 275 -6.95 19.94 -12.28
N LEU A 276 -6.22 19.38 -13.25
CA LEU A 276 -6.61 19.33 -14.67
C LEU A 276 -7.91 18.51 -14.88
N PHE A 277 -8.12 17.46 -14.06
CA PHE A 277 -9.36 16.71 -14.04
C PHE A 277 -10.54 17.53 -13.49
N VAL A 278 -10.32 18.35 -12.46
CA VAL A 278 -11.39 19.18 -11.86
C VAL A 278 -11.79 20.35 -12.77
N SER A 279 -10.85 20.94 -13.52
CA SER A 279 -11.15 22.08 -14.41
C SER A 279 -12.02 21.72 -15.62
N THR A 280 -12.10 20.44 -15.98
CA THR A 280 -12.83 19.94 -17.16
C THR A 280 -14.23 19.43 -16.83
N VAL A 281 -14.59 19.29 -15.54
CA VAL A 281 -15.95 18.89 -15.09
C VAL A 281 -16.84 20.11 -14.80
N ASN A 282 -16.26 21.31 -14.70
CA ASN A 282 -16.97 22.58 -14.45
C ASN A 282 -17.18 23.42 -15.72
N ILE A 283 -17.20 22.79 -16.90
CA ILE A 283 -17.59 23.43 -18.19
C ILE A 283 -18.83 22.70 -18.72
#